data_AF-A0A1I1CLR1-F1
#
_entry.id   AF-A0A1I1CLR1-F1
#
_cell.length_a   1.000
_cell.length_b   1.000
_cell.length_c   1.000
_cell.angle_alpha   90.00
_cell.angle_beta   90.00
_cell.angle_gamma   90.00
#
_symmetry.space_group_name_H-M   'P 1'
#
loop_
_entity.id
_entity.type
_entity.pdbx_description
1 polymer ?
#
loop_
_entity_poly.entity_id
_entity_poly.type
_entity_poly.pdbx_seq_one_letter_code
_entity_poly.pdbx_strand_id
1 'polypeptide(L)' 'MAADLLELPAAVTVRSYRSDWTPTLGLTYAAVVDPSLPLNGERHQSAAWNPLAQDWTGAFPEDITRIRRYAQAGASAQ' A
#
# COMPACT_ATOMS: atom_id res chain seq x y z
N MET A 1 1.74 20.11 -1.63
CA MET A 1 0.73 19.30 -0.91
C MET A 1 1.48 18.28 -0.07
N ALA A 2 1.12 18.10 1.20
CA ALA A 2 1.83 17.17 2.08
C ALA A 2 1.53 15.69 1.75
N ALA A 3 0.33 15.42 1.24
CA ALA A 3 -0.10 14.11 0.77
C ALA A 3 -1.14 14.26 -0.34
N ASP A 4 -1.09 13.38 -1.32
CA ASP A 4 -2.10 13.19 -2.37
C ASP A 4 -2.65 11.76 -2.28
N LEU A 5 -3.95 11.63 -2.05
CA LEU A 5 -4.64 10.36 -1.79
C LEU A 5 -5.53 10.02 -2.99
N LEU A 6 -5.51 8.75 -3.41
CA LEU A 6 -6.41 8.27 -4.44
C LEU A 6 -7.89 8.51 -4.10
N GLU A 7 -8.63 9.07 -5.06
CA GLU A 7 -10.09 9.29 -4.93
C GLU A 7 -10.89 7.97 -4.83
N LEU A 8 -10.38 6.90 -5.45
CA LEU A 8 -10.98 5.56 -5.44
C LEU A 8 -10.01 4.52 -4.86
N PRO A 9 -10.51 3.43 -4.26
CA PRO A 9 -9.65 2.35 -3.77
C PRO A 9 -8.77 1.79 -4.89
N ALA A 10 -7.47 1.61 -4.60
CA ALA A 10 -6.53 0.90 -5.45
C ALA A 10 -6.86 -0.60 -5.55
N ALA A 11 -7.47 -1.16 -4.51
CA ALA A 11 -7.99 -2.53 -4.51
C ALA A 11 -9.19 -2.67 -3.57
N VAL A 12 -10.08 -3.61 -3.91
CA VAL A 12 -11.21 -4.03 -3.10
C VAL A 12 -11.13 -5.54 -2.92
N THR A 13 -11.24 -6.02 -1.68
CA THR A 13 -11.16 -7.45 -1.37
C THR A 13 -12.27 -7.85 -0.41
N VAL A 14 -12.75 -9.08 -0.50
CA VAL A 14 -13.53 -9.73 0.55
C VAL A 14 -12.71 -10.92 1.01
N ARG A 15 -12.29 -10.91 2.28
CA ARG A 15 -11.45 -11.99 2.82
C ARG A 15 -11.85 -12.34 4.24
N SER A 16 -11.78 -13.62 4.55
CA SER A 16 -11.68 -14.05 5.93
C SER A 16 -10.22 -14.32 6.27
N TYR A 17 -9.72 -13.69 7.34
CA TYR A 17 -8.31 -13.83 7.74
C TYR A 17 -8.04 -15.16 8.43
N ARG A 18 -9.09 -15.85 8.89
CA ARG A 18 -9.07 -17.22 9.42
C ARG A 18 -10.37 -17.92 9.04
N SER A 19 -10.35 -19.24 8.91
CA SER A 19 -11.54 -20.00 8.49
C SER A 19 -12.75 -19.84 9.42
N ASP A 20 -12.53 -19.50 10.68
CA ASP A 20 -13.54 -19.28 11.72
C ASP A 20 -14.03 -17.83 11.81
N TRP A 21 -13.49 -16.91 11.01
CA TRP A 21 -13.83 -15.49 11.09
C TRP A 21 -14.88 -15.10 10.06
N THR A 22 -15.67 -14.08 10.39
CA THR A 22 -16.60 -13.47 9.44
C THR A 22 -15.81 -12.82 8.30
N PRO A 23 -16.19 -13.01 7.03
CA PRO A 23 -15.56 -12.31 5.92
C PRO A 23 -15.63 -10.79 6.09
N THR A 24 -14.52 -10.11 5.84
CA THR A 24 -14.38 -8.66 5.95
C THR A 24 -14.19 -8.04 4.57
N LEU A 25 -14.90 -6.95 4.30
CA LEU A 25 -14.64 -6.08 3.15
C LEU A 25 -13.41 -5.21 3.47
N GLY A 26 -12.36 -5.36 2.67
CA GLY A 26 -11.16 -4.54 2.72
C GLY A 26 -11.12 -3.56 1.55
N LEU A 27 -10.91 -2.27 1.86
CA LEU A 27 -10.64 -1.21 0.89
C LEU A 27 -9.19 -0.76 1.06
N THR A 28 -8.40 -0.85 -0.01
CA THR A 28 -7.00 -0.43 0.00
C THR A 28 -6.87 0.85 -0.80
N TYR A 29 -6.26 1.88 -0.19
CA TYR A 29 -5.93 3.14 -0.84
C TYR A 29 -4.41 3.29 -0.94
N ALA A 30 -3.97 4.11 -1.88
CA ALA A 30 -2.57 4.54 -2.00
C ALA A 30 -2.50 6.06 -1.90
N ALA A 31 -1.40 6.55 -1.35
CA ALA A 31 -1.11 7.98 -1.27
C ALA A 31 0.35 8.24 -1.67
N VAL A 32 0.58 9.39 -2.30
CA VAL A 32 1.90 9.96 -2.54
C VAL A 32 2.12 11.03 -1.49
N VAL A 33 3.22 10.97 -0.74
CA VAL A 33 3.47 11.88 0.38
C VAL A 33 4.86 12.49 0.28
N ASP A 34 5.04 13.67 0.89
CA ASP A 34 6.36 14.28 1.01
C ASP A 34 7.26 13.40 1.92
N PRO A 35 8.47 13.02 1.47
CA PRO A 35 9.36 12.14 2.23
C PRO A 35 9.87 12.78 3.54
N SER A 36 9.75 14.09 3.71
CA SER A 36 10.07 14.79 4.96
C SER A 36 9.05 14.54 6.07
N LEU A 37 7.88 13.97 5.76
CA LEU A 37 6.88 13.65 6.77
C LEU A 37 7.38 12.53 7.71
N PRO A 38 7.20 12.67 9.04
CA PRO A 38 7.58 11.63 9.98
C PRO A 38 6.82 10.32 9.72
N LEU A 39 7.57 9.24 9.49
CA LEU A 39 7.00 7.90 9.34
C LEU A 39 6.91 7.23 10.73
N ASN A 40 5.70 7.18 11.29
CA ASN A 40 5.45 6.57 12.60
C ASN A 40 4.78 5.19 12.43
N GLY A 41 5.36 4.17 13.04
CA GLY A 41 4.74 2.86 13.14
C GLY A 41 3.71 2.77 14.27
N GLU A 42 2.86 1.76 14.21
CA GLU A 42 1.98 1.41 15.32
C GLU A 42 2.68 0.44 16.29
N ARG A 43 2.08 0.22 17.46
CA ARG A 43 2.61 -0.75 18.43
C ARG A 43 2.68 -2.14 17.76
N HIS A 44 3.86 -2.74 17.79
CA HIS A 44 4.18 -4.02 17.14
C HIS A 44 4.14 -4.02 15.60
N GLN A 45 4.11 -2.84 14.97
CA GLN A 45 4.10 -2.68 13.52
C GLN A 45 5.01 -1.52 13.11
N SER A 46 6.32 -1.78 13.03
CA SER A 46 7.29 -0.76 12.62
C SER A 46 7.06 -0.34 11.18
N ALA A 47 7.23 0.95 10.90
CA ALA A 47 7.13 1.52 9.56
C ALA A 47 8.52 1.91 9.05
N ALA A 48 8.79 1.63 7.78
CA ALA A 48 10.04 1.98 7.11
C ALA A 48 9.79 2.31 5.63
N TRP A 49 10.56 3.26 5.10
CA TRP A 49 10.63 3.50 3.66
C TRP A 49 11.43 2.38 3.00
N ASN A 50 10.80 1.69 2.04
CA ASN A 50 11.46 0.64 1.27
C ASN A 50 11.65 1.13 -0.18
N PRO A 51 12.89 1.12 -0.71
CA PRO A 51 13.14 1.51 -2.10
C PRO A 51 12.39 0.61 -3.07
N LEU A 52 11.65 1.16 -4.02
CA LEU A 52 10.80 0.37 -4.94
C LEU A 52 11.55 -0.68 -5.76
N ALA A 53 12.85 -0.49 -5.99
CA ALA A 53 13.71 -1.40 -6.74
C ALA A 53 14.18 -2.62 -5.91
N GLN A 54 14.06 -2.57 -4.58
CA GLN A 54 14.39 -3.69 -3.72
C GLN A 54 13.29 -4.75 -3.77
N ASP A 55 13.64 -6.02 -3.56
CA ASP A 55 12.64 -7.08 -3.38
C ASP A 55 12.21 -7.15 -1.91
N TRP A 56 10.90 -7.25 -1.68
CA TRP A 56 10.31 -7.42 -0.35
C TRP A 56 9.15 -8.41 -0.39
N THR A 57 8.90 -9.11 0.71
CA THR A 57 7.76 -10.03 0.79
C THR A 57 6.47 -9.25 1.00
N GLY A 58 5.53 -9.38 0.06
CA GLY A 58 4.16 -8.88 0.20
C GLY A 58 3.24 -9.85 0.94
N ALA A 59 2.02 -9.42 1.25
CA ALA A 59 0.98 -10.32 1.74
C ALA A 59 0.49 -11.26 0.63
N PHE A 60 0.56 -10.78 -0.62
CA PHE A 60 0.28 -11.55 -1.83
C PHE A 60 1.48 -11.53 -2.79
N PRO A 61 1.75 -12.62 -3.53
CA PRO A 61 2.84 -12.68 -4.49
C PRO A 61 2.83 -11.54 -5.52
N GLU A 62 1.65 -11.03 -5.89
CA GLU A 62 1.48 -10.02 -6.92
C GLU A 62 1.63 -8.57 -6.43
N ASP A 63 1.72 -8.35 -5.11
CA ASP A 63 1.67 -7.00 -4.51
C ASP A 63 2.79 -6.10 -5.04
N ILE A 64 4.03 -6.60 -5.05
CA ILE A 64 5.21 -5.84 -5.47
C ILE A 64 5.06 -5.38 -6.93
N THR A 65 4.64 -6.30 -7.82
CA THR A 65 4.46 -6.01 -9.24
C THR A 65 3.36 -4.96 -9.45
N ARG A 66 2.26 -5.05 -8.71
CA ARG A 66 1.16 -4.06 -8.76
C ARG A 66 1.62 -2.68 -8.28
N ILE A 67 2.34 -2.62 -7.16
CA ILE A 67 2.87 -1.38 -6.58
C ILE A 67 3.87 -0.73 -7.53
N ARG A 68 4.84 -1.49 -8.08
CA ARG A 68 5.82 -0.97 -9.05
C ARG A 68 5.14 -0.43 -10.31
N ARG A 69 4.15 -1.15 -10.85
CA ARG A 69 3.37 -0.70 -12.01
C ARG A 69 2.62 0.60 -11.72
N TYR A 70 1.97 0.70 -10.57
CA TYR A 70 1.24 1.90 -10.17
C TYR A 70 2.19 3.10 -10.02
N ALA A 71 3.35 2.91 -9.36
CA ALA A 71 4.35 3.97 -9.21
C ALA A 71 4.90 4.46 -10.56
N GLN A 72 5.14 3.56 -11.52
CA GLN A 72 5.58 3.93 -12.87
C GLN A 72 4.52 4.73 -13.63
N ALA A 73 3.25 4.33 -13.53
CA ALA A 73 2.15 5.08 -14.15
C ALA A 73 2.01 6.49 -13.56
N GLY A 74 2.14 6.63 -12.23
CA GLY A 74 2.11 7.94 -11.55
C GLY A 74 3.33 8.82 -11.84
N ALA A 75 4.50 8.23 -12.10
CA ALA A 75 5.70 8.96 -12.52
C ALA A 75 5.64 9.45 -13.98
N SER A 76 4.81 8.82 -14.81
CA SER A 76 4.61 9.20 -16.22
C SER A 76 3.55 10.29 -16.41
N ALA A 77 2.82 10.62 -15.35
CA ALA A 77 1.74 11.62 -15.32
C ALA A 77 2.17 12.94 -14.64
N GLN A 78 3.44 13.03 -14.20
CA GLN A 78 4.09 14.22 -13.64
C GLN A 78 5.11 14.77 -14.65
#